data_AF-A0A6V8QXR7-F1
#
_entry.id   AF-A0A6V8QXR7-F1
#
_cell.length_a   1.000
_cell.length_b   1.000
_cell.length_c   1.000
_cell.angle_alpha   90.00
_cell.angle_beta   90.00
_cell.angle_gamma   90.00
#
_symmetry.space_group_name_H-M   'P 1'
#
loop_
_entity.id
_entity.type
_entity.pdbx_description
1 polymer ?
#
loop_
_entity_poly.entity_id
_entity_poly.type
_entity_poly.pdbx_seq_one_letter_code
_entity_poly.pdbx_strand_id
1 'polypeptide(L)'
;MDSLFLAPNSPVALPRAYWLTERHNGTVTQILGSHLMLIEPNTHLYEKIVNEATRSGEFDMEVMNELFKDSAMILPHRRIALLTGEFRAKDHRKYLAPDEDEEWNPVNELNMAFLVHFSDWPLPKPWKSHSEAQWEAALPECLDDDKEMPGLPRCANRMVWTGVYSDYDRDKAAYCQILGT
;
A
#
# COMPACT_ATOMS: atom_id res chain seq x y z
N MET A 1 0.75 15.11 4.70
CA MET A 1 1.03 14.02 5.68
C MET A 1 1.93 14.53 6.80
N ASP A 2 1.89 15.82 7.12
CA ASP A 2 2.88 16.49 7.94
C ASP A 2 2.84 16.04 9.41
N SER A 3 1.69 15.49 9.83
CA SER A 3 1.52 14.85 11.13
C SER A 3 2.50 13.70 11.39
N LEU A 4 3.09 13.09 10.35
CA LEU A 4 4.16 12.09 10.53
C LEU A 4 5.38 12.67 11.25
N PHE A 5 5.70 13.95 11.04
CA PHE A 5 6.82 14.63 11.69
C PHE A 5 6.56 15.00 13.15
N LEU A 6 5.32 14.77 13.65
CA LEU A 6 4.97 14.91 15.06
C LEU A 6 5.13 13.59 15.83
N ALA A 7 5.49 12.50 15.15
CA ALA A 7 5.75 11.23 15.79
C ALA A 7 6.98 11.32 16.73
N PRO A 8 7.10 10.44 17.74
CA PRO A 8 8.28 10.39 18.58
C PRO A 8 9.58 10.24 17.78
N ASN A 9 10.67 10.82 18.28
CA ASN A 9 11.99 10.68 17.65
C ASN A 9 12.37 9.20 17.52
N SER A 10 12.72 8.80 16.31
CA SER A 10 13.20 7.46 15.98
C SER A 10 14.18 7.56 14.80
N PRO A 11 15.29 6.80 14.79
CA PRO A 11 16.20 6.79 13.63
C PRO A 11 15.49 6.42 12.34
N VAL A 12 14.57 5.46 12.42
CA VAL A 12 13.75 4.97 11.31
C VAL A 12 12.34 4.64 11.84
N ALA A 13 11.32 5.05 11.11
CA ALA A 13 9.95 4.60 11.31
C ALA A 13 9.34 4.09 10.00
N LEU A 14 8.73 2.91 10.06
CA LEU A 14 8.26 2.16 8.91
C LEU A 14 6.83 1.65 9.16
N PRO A 15 5.95 1.67 8.16
CA PRO A 15 4.65 1.02 8.24
C PRO A 15 4.79 -0.50 8.26
N ARG A 16 3.76 -1.18 8.77
CA ARG A 16 3.62 -2.63 8.60
C ARG A 16 3.35 -2.96 7.12
N ALA A 17 4.06 -3.94 6.58
CA ALA A 17 3.69 -4.63 5.35
C ALA A 17 2.59 -5.65 5.68
N TYR A 18 1.37 -5.17 5.92
CA TYR A 18 0.27 -6.00 6.43
C TYR A 18 -0.01 -7.23 5.55
N TRP A 19 0.19 -7.12 4.23
CA TRP A 19 -0.01 -8.20 3.27
C TRP A 19 0.96 -9.37 3.48
N LEU A 20 2.16 -9.11 3.99
CA LEU A 20 3.19 -10.11 4.33
C LEU A 20 3.18 -10.53 5.79
N THR A 21 2.36 -9.88 6.63
CA THR A 21 2.29 -10.25 8.04
C THR A 21 1.57 -11.59 8.16
N GLU A 22 2.22 -12.53 8.85
CA GLU A 22 1.69 -13.87 9.10
C GLU A 22 1.44 -14.07 10.60
N ARG A 23 0.36 -14.78 10.92
CA ARG A 23 0.01 -15.18 12.29
C ARG A 23 0.02 -16.70 12.34
N HIS A 24 1.01 -17.27 13.02
CA HIS A 24 1.15 -18.72 13.20
C HIS A 24 1.17 -19.04 14.69
N ASN A 25 0.26 -19.92 15.15
CA ASN A 25 0.18 -20.40 16.54
C ASN A 25 0.23 -19.29 17.62
N GLY A 26 -0.39 -18.14 17.35
CA GLY A 26 -0.43 -16.99 18.26
C GLY A 26 0.75 -16.03 18.15
N THR A 27 1.80 -16.38 17.40
CA THR A 27 2.94 -15.51 17.11
C THR A 27 2.69 -14.74 15.81
N VAL A 28 2.83 -13.42 15.85
CA VAL A 28 2.74 -12.55 14.67
C VAL A 28 4.15 -12.23 14.19
N THR A 29 4.49 -12.68 12.99
CA THR A 29 5.73 -12.26 12.32
C THR A 29 5.41 -10.97 11.56
N GLN A 30 5.82 -9.84 12.15
CA GLN A 30 5.61 -8.53 11.54
C GLN A 30 6.72 -8.23 10.53
N ILE A 31 6.33 -7.92 9.30
CA ILE A 31 7.22 -7.44 8.25
C ILE A 31 7.01 -5.93 8.08
N LEU A 32 8.10 -5.18 7.95
CA LEU A 32 8.09 -3.74 7.71
C LEU A 32 8.05 -3.44 6.21
N GLY A 33 7.24 -2.48 5.80
CA GLY A 33 7.18 -1.97 4.44
C GLY A 33 8.09 -0.76 4.27
N SER A 34 8.81 -0.66 3.15
CA SER A 34 9.70 0.45 2.81
C SER A 34 9.07 1.52 1.90
N HIS A 35 7.81 1.33 1.48
CA HIS A 35 7.08 2.24 0.59
C HIS A 35 6.86 3.65 1.17
N LEU A 36 6.95 3.78 2.50
CA LEU A 36 6.98 5.05 3.22
C LEU A 36 7.96 4.90 4.37
N MET A 37 8.87 5.85 4.54
CA MET A 37 9.84 5.84 5.63
C MET A 37 9.96 7.24 6.23
N LEU A 38 9.86 7.35 7.55
CA LEU A 38 10.26 8.55 8.28
C LEU A 38 11.66 8.28 8.84
N ILE A 39 12.65 9.04 8.40
CA ILE A 39 14.07 8.77 8.69
C ILE A 39 14.71 10.03 9.26
N GLU A 40 15.50 9.85 10.31
CA GLU A 40 16.44 10.87 10.78
C GLU A 40 17.75 10.74 9.98
N PRO A 41 18.15 11.75 9.17
CA PRO A 41 19.36 11.65 8.35
C PRO A 41 20.61 11.44 9.20
N ASN A 42 21.36 10.36 8.92
CA ASN A 42 22.55 10.00 9.66
C ASN A 42 23.55 9.26 8.76
N THR A 43 24.78 9.78 8.64
CA THR A 43 25.82 9.21 7.74
C THR A 43 26.21 7.79 8.13
N HIS A 44 26.37 7.50 9.42
CA HIS A 44 26.73 6.15 9.87
C HIS A 44 25.62 5.14 9.54
N LEU A 45 24.37 5.54 9.71
CA LEU A 45 23.23 4.67 9.38
C LEU A 45 23.11 4.44 7.88
N TYR A 46 23.31 5.49 7.08
CA TYR A 46 23.36 5.40 5.62
C TYR A 46 24.43 4.40 5.17
N GLU A 47 25.66 4.50 5.68
CA GLU A 47 26.74 3.57 5.34
C GLU A 47 26.38 2.13 5.70
N LYS A 48 25.76 1.92 6.87
CA LYS A 48 25.29 0.58 7.29
C LYS A 48 24.26 0.01 6.31
N ILE A 49 23.28 0.81 5.89
CA ILE A 49 22.23 0.39 4.94
C ILE A 49 22.84 0.06 3.57
N VAL A 50 23.69 0.93 3.03
CA VAL A 50 24.32 0.72 1.71
C VAL A 50 25.26 -0.48 1.71
N ASN A 51 26.03 -0.67 2.79
CA ASN A 51 26.91 -1.83 2.94
C ASN A 51 26.11 -3.13 2.99
N GLU A 52 24.99 -3.15 3.71
CA GLU A 52 24.13 -4.34 3.77
C GLU A 52 23.50 -4.64 2.41
N ALA A 53 22.90 -3.64 1.75
CA ALA A 53 22.34 -3.78 0.41
C ALA A 53 23.37 -4.30 -0.61
N THR A 54 24.61 -3.79 -0.57
CA THR A 54 25.68 -4.22 -1.47
C THR A 54 26.15 -5.64 -1.16
N ARG A 55 26.21 -6.00 0.13
CA ARG A 55 26.67 -7.33 0.59
C ARG A 55 25.65 -8.42 0.30
N SER A 56 24.37 -8.15 0.53
CA SER A 56 23.28 -9.12 0.37
C SER A 56 22.78 -9.20 -1.06
N GLY A 57 22.80 -8.08 -1.80
CA GLY A 57 22.16 -7.97 -3.12
C GLY A 57 20.63 -7.94 -3.05
N GLU A 58 20.06 -7.79 -1.86
CA GLU A 58 18.62 -7.79 -1.60
C GLU A 58 17.99 -6.43 -1.88
N PHE A 59 16.66 -6.42 -2.00
CA PHE A 59 15.89 -5.19 -2.15
C PHE A 59 15.71 -4.46 -0.83
N ASP A 60 15.19 -3.23 -0.92
CA ASP A 60 15.08 -2.30 0.19
C ASP A 60 14.21 -2.84 1.34
N MET A 61 13.11 -3.57 1.07
CA MET A 61 12.31 -4.16 2.14
C MET A 61 13.10 -5.18 2.97
N GLU A 62 13.81 -6.09 2.32
CA GLU A 62 14.62 -7.13 2.97
C GLU A 62 15.76 -6.50 3.77
N VAL A 63 16.49 -5.55 3.18
CA VAL A 63 17.58 -4.82 3.85
C VAL A 63 17.06 -4.08 5.09
N MET A 64 15.93 -3.38 4.97
CA MET A 64 15.38 -2.64 6.11
C MET A 64 14.85 -3.56 7.21
N ASN A 65 14.25 -4.71 6.86
CA ASN A 65 13.83 -5.69 7.86
C ASN A 65 15.03 -6.36 8.55
N GLU A 66 16.09 -6.70 7.82
CA GLU A 66 17.32 -7.26 8.41
C GLU A 66 17.93 -6.30 9.43
N LEU A 67 17.99 -5.01 9.09
CA LEU A 67 18.64 -4.00 9.93
C LEU A 67 17.76 -3.45 11.06
N PHE A 68 16.44 -3.38 10.87
CA PHE A 68 15.56 -2.57 11.71
C PHE A 68 14.28 -3.25 12.22
N LYS A 69 13.99 -4.52 11.88
CA LYS A 69 12.76 -5.20 12.35
C LYS A 69 12.51 -5.09 13.86
N ASP A 70 13.58 -5.08 14.65
CA ASP A 70 13.53 -5.06 16.12
C ASP A 70 13.74 -3.65 16.73
N SER A 71 14.03 -2.62 15.92
CA SER A 71 14.40 -1.27 16.42
C SER A 71 13.65 -0.12 15.77
N ALA A 72 13.01 -0.33 14.62
CA ALA A 72 12.20 0.72 13.98
C ALA A 72 10.95 1.06 14.80
N MET A 73 10.58 2.34 14.79
CA MET A 73 9.25 2.74 15.22
C MET A 73 8.22 2.25 14.20
N ILE A 74 7.14 1.64 14.68
CA ILE A 74 6.10 1.08 13.81
C ILE A 74 5.03 2.14 13.53
N LEU A 75 4.85 2.48 12.26
CA LEU A 75 3.74 3.30 11.81
C LEU A 75 2.52 2.39 11.54
N PRO A 76 1.31 2.77 11.99
CA PRO A 76 0.09 2.06 11.60
C PRO A 76 -0.09 2.09 10.08
N HIS A 77 -0.29 0.94 9.45
CA HIS A 77 -0.34 0.84 7.99
C HIS A 77 -1.66 1.36 7.39
N ARG A 78 -2.77 1.24 8.11
CA ARG A 78 -4.08 1.72 7.65
C ARG A 78 -3.98 3.21 7.31
N ARG A 79 -4.57 3.61 6.18
CA ARG A 79 -4.49 4.94 5.55
C ARG A 79 -3.17 5.33 4.86
N ILE A 80 -2.02 4.74 5.19
CA ILE A 80 -0.73 5.09 4.55
C ILE A 80 -0.15 3.98 3.67
N ALA A 81 -0.76 2.80 3.69
CA ALA A 81 -0.33 1.63 2.94
C ALA A 81 -1.48 0.97 2.17
N LEU A 82 -2.53 1.71 1.80
CA LEU A 82 -3.69 1.13 1.09
C LEU A 82 -3.24 0.62 -0.27
N LEU A 83 -3.13 -0.71 -0.43
CA LEU A 83 -2.80 -1.31 -1.70
C LEU A 83 -4.00 -1.25 -2.63
N THR A 84 -3.79 -0.92 -3.91
CA THR A 84 -4.86 -1.04 -4.90
C THR A 84 -5.33 -2.49 -5.08
N GLY A 85 -4.44 -3.47 -4.89
CA GLY A 85 -4.80 -4.89 -4.84
C GLY A 85 -5.74 -5.26 -3.70
N GLU A 86 -5.85 -4.43 -2.65
CA GLU A 86 -6.77 -4.68 -1.53
C GLU A 86 -8.23 -4.66 -2.02
N PHE A 87 -8.61 -3.78 -2.94
CA PHE A 87 -9.97 -3.73 -3.50
C PHE A 87 -10.34 -5.00 -4.30
N ARG A 88 -9.34 -5.80 -4.70
CA ARG A 88 -9.54 -7.09 -5.39
C ARG A 88 -9.54 -8.28 -4.42
N ALA A 89 -9.06 -8.07 -3.20
CA ALA A 89 -9.02 -9.11 -2.18
C ALA A 89 -10.44 -9.48 -1.73
N LYS A 90 -10.62 -10.72 -1.29
CA LYS A 90 -11.86 -11.19 -0.65
C LYS A 90 -11.77 -11.19 0.88
N ASP A 91 -10.56 -11.10 1.41
CA ASP A 91 -10.27 -11.10 2.84
C ASP A 91 -9.44 -9.88 3.19
N HIS A 92 -10.05 -8.94 3.92
CA HIS A 92 -9.46 -7.67 4.31
C HIS A 92 -8.92 -7.66 5.74
N ARG A 93 -8.98 -8.78 6.47
CA ARG A 93 -8.65 -8.82 7.91
C ARG A 93 -7.23 -8.34 8.20
N LYS A 94 -6.28 -8.64 7.30
CA LYS A 94 -4.89 -8.17 7.46
C LYS A 94 -4.79 -6.64 7.34
N TYR A 95 -5.53 -6.04 6.41
CA TYR A 95 -5.58 -4.59 6.25
C TYR A 95 -6.30 -3.90 7.41
N LEU A 96 -7.41 -4.46 7.87
CA LEU A 96 -8.25 -3.91 8.95
C LEU A 96 -7.64 -4.12 10.35
N ALA A 97 -6.70 -5.05 10.49
CA ALA A 97 -6.01 -5.32 11.75
C ALA A 97 -5.40 -4.05 12.39
N PRO A 98 -5.40 -3.97 13.74
CA PRO A 98 -5.80 -5.01 14.68
C PRO A 98 -7.30 -5.02 15.01
N ASP A 99 -8.11 -4.19 14.35
CA ASP A 99 -9.54 -4.08 14.65
C ASP A 99 -10.30 -5.23 13.98
N GLU A 100 -10.77 -6.19 14.77
CA GLU A 100 -11.47 -7.39 14.27
C GLU A 100 -12.97 -7.14 14.02
N ASP A 101 -13.52 -6.05 14.59
CA ASP A 101 -14.94 -5.69 14.44
C ASP A 101 -15.16 -4.71 13.27
N GLU A 102 -14.08 -4.17 12.69
CA GLU A 102 -14.16 -3.25 11.57
C GLU A 102 -14.61 -3.97 10.29
N GLU A 103 -15.60 -3.40 9.60
CA GLU A 103 -16.07 -3.90 8.31
C GLU A 103 -15.38 -3.18 7.14
N TRP A 104 -15.05 -3.95 6.10
CA TRP A 104 -14.49 -3.37 4.88
C TRP A 104 -15.52 -2.49 4.16
N ASN A 105 -15.20 -1.20 4.02
CA ASN A 105 -15.92 -0.30 3.12
C ASN A 105 -14.91 0.39 2.18
N PRO A 106 -14.83 0.01 0.89
CA PRO A 106 -13.82 0.53 -0.02
C PRO A 106 -13.94 2.03 -0.27
N VAL A 107 -15.15 2.59 -0.21
CA VAL A 107 -15.38 4.03 -0.37
C VAL A 107 -14.80 4.78 0.83
N ASN A 108 -15.08 4.29 2.05
CA ASN A 108 -14.53 4.88 3.26
C ASN A 108 -13.01 4.75 3.34
N GLU A 109 -12.47 3.56 3.03
CA GLU A 109 -11.02 3.33 3.11
C GLU A 109 -10.25 4.19 2.11
N LEU A 110 -10.77 4.39 0.88
CA LEU A 110 -10.14 5.34 -0.05
C LEU A 110 -10.23 6.78 0.46
N ASN A 111 -11.41 7.21 0.95
CA ASN A 111 -11.61 8.59 1.43
C ASN A 111 -10.72 8.93 2.63
N MET A 112 -10.42 7.93 3.48
CA MET A 112 -9.58 8.09 4.66
C MET A 112 -8.09 7.87 4.36
N ALA A 113 -7.74 7.38 3.18
CA ALA A 113 -6.35 7.14 2.81
C ALA A 113 -5.60 8.45 2.57
N PHE A 114 -4.39 8.53 3.12
CA PHE A 114 -3.41 9.56 2.80
C PHE A 114 -2.47 9.13 1.67
N LEU A 115 -2.27 7.82 1.51
CA LEU A 115 -1.42 7.26 0.48
C LEU A 115 -2.03 5.95 -0.05
N VAL A 116 -2.19 5.89 -1.38
CA VAL A 116 -2.56 4.69 -2.13
C VAL A 116 -1.32 4.15 -2.83
N HIS A 117 -1.04 2.86 -2.64
CA HIS A 117 0.12 2.17 -3.19
C HIS A 117 -0.32 1.20 -4.30
N PHE A 118 0.03 1.54 -5.54
CA PHE A 118 -0.27 0.71 -6.71
C PHE A 118 0.47 -0.63 -6.70
N SER A 119 -0.26 -1.70 -6.37
CA SER A 119 0.25 -3.07 -6.24
C SER A 119 -0.78 -4.09 -6.72
N ASP A 120 -0.86 -4.25 -8.05
CA ASP A 120 -1.90 -5.05 -8.73
C ASP A 120 -1.34 -6.17 -9.62
N TRP A 121 -0.13 -6.66 -9.35
CA TRP A 121 0.44 -7.75 -10.15
C TRP A 121 -0.60 -8.86 -10.42
N PRO A 122 -0.76 -9.32 -11.68
CA PRO A 122 0.09 -9.08 -12.85
C PRO A 122 -0.26 -7.84 -13.70
N LEU A 123 -1.19 -6.99 -13.27
CA LEU A 123 -1.42 -5.71 -13.96
C LEU A 123 -0.13 -4.87 -13.87
N PRO A 124 0.37 -4.29 -14.97
CA PRO A 124 1.59 -3.51 -14.94
C PRO A 124 1.38 -2.23 -14.12
N LYS A 125 2.51 -1.61 -13.71
CA LYS A 125 2.46 -0.33 -13.00
C LYS A 125 1.71 0.73 -13.82
N PRO A 126 1.00 1.68 -13.19
CA PRO A 126 0.07 2.59 -13.88
C PRO A 126 0.67 3.41 -15.02
N TRP A 127 1.96 3.73 -14.97
CA TRP A 127 2.62 4.47 -16.04
C TRP A 127 2.93 3.63 -17.29
N LYS A 128 2.81 2.31 -17.22
CA LYS A 128 3.01 1.38 -18.35
C LYS A 128 1.67 0.99 -18.95
N SER A 129 1.64 0.83 -20.26
CA SER A 129 0.46 0.33 -20.97
C SER A 129 0.12 -1.11 -20.55
N HIS A 130 -1.17 -1.43 -20.51
CA HIS A 130 -1.71 -2.77 -20.34
C HIS A 130 -2.59 -3.15 -21.54
N SER A 131 -2.82 -4.44 -21.76
CA SER A 131 -3.86 -4.89 -22.69
C SER A 131 -5.24 -4.83 -22.04
N GLU A 132 -6.29 -4.88 -22.86
CA GLU A 132 -7.67 -5.02 -22.39
C GLU A 132 -7.84 -6.31 -21.57
N ALA A 133 -7.25 -7.42 -22.01
CA ALA A 133 -7.29 -8.68 -21.26
C ALA A 133 -6.64 -8.58 -19.87
N GLN A 134 -5.54 -7.83 -19.74
CA GLN A 134 -4.91 -7.57 -18.43
C GLN A 134 -5.80 -6.71 -17.53
N TRP A 135 -6.48 -5.71 -18.10
CA TRP A 135 -7.42 -4.87 -17.37
C TRP A 135 -8.61 -5.67 -16.85
N GLU A 136 -9.28 -6.41 -17.73
CA GLU A 136 -10.44 -7.24 -17.37
C GLU A 136 -10.09 -8.29 -16.31
N ALA A 137 -8.90 -8.90 -16.39
CA ALA A 137 -8.43 -9.86 -15.40
C ALA A 137 -8.11 -9.22 -14.03
N ALA A 138 -7.85 -7.91 -13.98
CA ALA A 138 -7.54 -7.19 -12.75
C ALA A 138 -8.76 -6.56 -12.09
N LEU A 139 -9.87 -6.37 -12.81
CA LEU A 139 -11.08 -5.76 -12.26
C LEU A 139 -11.57 -6.53 -11.03
N PRO A 140 -11.85 -5.85 -9.90
CA PRO A 140 -12.54 -6.47 -8.78
C PRO A 140 -13.86 -7.11 -9.23
N GLU A 141 -14.26 -8.20 -8.58
CA GLU A 141 -15.56 -8.84 -8.85
C GLU A 141 -16.71 -7.85 -8.58
N CYS A 142 -17.79 -8.00 -9.32
CA CYS A 142 -19.03 -7.24 -9.21
C CYS A 142 -20.14 -8.28 -9.37
N LEU A 143 -20.62 -8.80 -8.25
CA LEU A 143 -21.54 -9.93 -8.25
C LEU A 143 -22.98 -9.45 -8.43
N ASP A 144 -23.85 -10.34 -8.89
CA ASP A 144 -25.27 -10.01 -9.11
C ASP A 144 -26.00 -9.71 -7.79
N ASP A 145 -25.53 -10.26 -6.68
CA ASP A 145 -26.06 -10.05 -5.34
C ASP A 145 -25.38 -8.89 -4.58
N ASP A 146 -24.47 -8.14 -5.22
CA ASP A 146 -23.95 -6.89 -4.67
C ASP A 146 -25.10 -5.88 -4.56
N LYS A 147 -25.58 -5.65 -3.33
CA LYS A 147 -26.64 -4.70 -3.04
C LYS A 147 -26.07 -3.34 -2.70
N GLU A 148 -26.71 -2.31 -3.22
CA GLU A 148 -26.49 -0.95 -2.76
C GLU A 148 -26.99 -0.81 -1.31
N MET A 149 -26.14 -0.25 -0.46
CA MET A 149 -26.44 0.06 0.94
C MET A 149 -26.06 1.54 1.22
N PRO A 150 -26.58 2.16 2.29
CA PRO A 150 -26.16 3.51 2.66
C PRO A 150 -24.64 3.59 2.83
N GLY A 151 -24.00 4.42 2.00
CA GLY A 151 -22.53 4.58 2.00
C GLY A 151 -21.74 3.45 1.32
N LEU A 152 -22.41 2.50 0.67
CA LEU A 152 -21.77 1.44 -0.12
C LEU A 152 -22.53 1.22 -1.44
N PRO A 153 -22.07 1.82 -2.55
CA PRO A 153 -22.67 1.60 -3.85
C PRO A 153 -22.58 0.14 -4.30
N ARG A 154 -23.46 -0.27 -5.22
CA ARG A 154 -23.31 -1.56 -5.90
C ARG A 154 -21.94 -1.66 -6.59
N CYS A 155 -21.27 -2.80 -6.43
CA CYS A 155 -19.94 -3.05 -6.97
C CYS A 155 -18.88 -2.01 -6.53
N ALA A 156 -18.98 -1.54 -5.28
CA ALA A 156 -18.13 -0.48 -4.74
C ALA A 156 -16.63 -0.75 -4.92
N ASN A 157 -16.17 -1.99 -4.72
CA ASN A 157 -14.77 -2.36 -4.95
C ASN A 157 -14.32 -2.05 -6.38
N ARG A 158 -15.10 -2.51 -7.38
CA ARG A 158 -14.81 -2.25 -8.79
C ARG A 158 -14.84 -0.75 -9.09
N MET A 159 -15.88 -0.06 -8.62
CA MET A 159 -16.03 1.39 -8.83
C MET A 159 -14.86 2.18 -8.26
N VAL A 160 -14.44 1.89 -7.03
CA VAL A 160 -13.34 2.58 -6.35
C VAL A 160 -12.02 2.26 -7.05
N TRP A 161 -11.77 0.99 -7.33
CA TRP A 161 -10.54 0.55 -8.00
C TRP A 161 -10.40 1.17 -9.39
N THR A 162 -11.44 1.12 -10.23
CA THR A 162 -11.38 1.75 -11.57
C THR A 162 -11.26 3.27 -11.46
N GLY A 163 -11.89 3.88 -10.46
CA GLY A 163 -11.76 5.30 -10.14
C GLY A 163 -10.31 5.70 -9.87
N VAL A 164 -9.60 4.99 -9.01
CA VAL A 164 -8.18 5.26 -8.69
C VAL A 164 -7.29 5.25 -9.93
N TYR A 165 -7.46 4.26 -10.82
CA TYR A 165 -6.69 4.19 -12.07
C TYR A 165 -7.10 5.30 -13.06
N SER A 166 -8.40 5.56 -13.20
CA SER A 166 -8.90 6.63 -14.08
C SER A 166 -8.43 8.01 -13.62
N ASP A 167 -8.38 8.23 -12.32
CA ASP A 167 -7.85 9.44 -11.70
C ASP A 167 -6.37 9.61 -12.02
N TYR A 168 -5.57 8.55 -11.86
CA TYR A 168 -4.16 8.56 -12.22
C TYR A 168 -3.96 8.90 -13.71
N ASP A 169 -4.70 8.27 -14.62
CA ASP A 169 -4.57 8.51 -16.06
C ASP A 169 -4.99 9.92 -16.45
N ARG A 170 -6.08 10.42 -15.85
CA ARG A 170 -6.52 11.82 -16.04
C ARG A 170 -5.45 12.80 -15.56
N ASP A 171 -4.92 12.59 -14.36
CA ASP A 171 -3.91 13.48 -13.78
C ASP A 171 -2.60 13.41 -14.58
N LYS A 172 -2.17 12.22 -15.00
CA LYS A 172 -1.04 12.04 -15.91
C LYS A 172 -1.28 12.79 -17.23
N ALA A 173 -2.45 12.69 -17.84
CA ALA A 173 -2.76 13.44 -19.06
C ALA A 173 -2.74 14.96 -18.83
N ALA A 174 -3.27 15.42 -17.70
CA ALA A 174 -3.38 16.84 -17.36
C ALA A 174 -2.02 17.48 -17.01
N TYR A 175 -1.18 16.81 -16.24
CA TYR A 175 0.10 17.34 -15.75
C TYR A 175 1.29 16.97 -16.62
N CYS A 176 1.30 15.75 -17.15
CA CYS A 176 2.43 15.27 -17.92
C CYS A 176 2.32 15.62 -19.40
N GLN A 177 1.31 16.40 -19.85
CA GLN A 177 1.06 16.86 -21.22
C GLN A 177 2.29 16.67 -22.09
N ILE A 178 2.43 15.46 -22.64
CA ILE A 178 3.62 15.11 -23.40
C ILE A 178 3.49 15.92 -24.67
N LEU A 179 4.19 17.06 -24.67
CA LEU A 179 5.04 17.60 -25.74
C LEU A 179 4.90 16.84 -27.06
N GLY A 180 3.72 16.98 -27.66
CA GLY A 180 3.35 16.44 -28.96
C GLY A 180 2.89 17.59 -29.84
N THR A 181 3.86 18.42 -30.25
CA THR A 181 3.84 19.03 -31.59
C THR A 181 4.33 18.01 -32.59
#